data_AF-A0A7S4S9Q1-F1
#
_entry.id   AF-A0A7S4S9Q1-F1
#
_cell.length_a   1.000
_cell.length_b   1.000
_cell.length_c   1.000
_cell.angle_alpha   90.00
_cell.angle_beta   90.00
_cell.angle_gamma   90.00
#
_symmetry.space_group_name_H-M   'P 1'
#
loop_
_entity.id
_entity.type
_entity.pdbx_description
1 polymer ?
#
loop_
_entity_poly.entity_id
_entity_poly.type
_entity_poly.pdbx_seq_one_letter_code
_entity_poly.pdbx_strand_id
1 'polypeptide(L)'
;TVILGLFYLFYSRFLSGAIPDDFLKSIREEDPSVEVVVDLSDNFITDLSSSLTTFTNMNLVLVDSDITSPAPEELCDTDHTGWTAGMVGQVRDGGALNACNAILCPPGSYNKDGRLSVTTGCNVCTSCTTFGCTSCIDETPTNGNKVCEILNKLFTKISGRTWYNNGNWLVVGKDRCDY
;
A
#
# COMPACT_ATOMS: atom_id res chain seq x y z
N THR A 1 -11.31 -26.65 15.42
CA THR A 1 -9.96 -26.09 15.59
C THR A 1 -9.88 -24.90 14.68
N VAL A 2 -9.76 -23.67 15.21
CA VAL A 2 -9.51 -22.51 14.34
C VAL A 2 -8.07 -22.66 13.87
N ILE A 3 -7.91 -23.15 12.64
CA ILE A 3 -6.62 -23.05 11.96
C ILE A 3 -6.47 -21.57 11.61
N LEU A 4 -5.29 -21.00 11.80
CA LEU A 4 -4.99 -19.65 11.33
C LEU A 4 -3.98 -19.82 10.21
N GLY A 5 -4.37 -19.44 8.99
CA GLY A 5 -3.44 -19.44 7.85
C GLY A 5 -2.65 -18.15 7.87
N LEU A 6 -1.41 -18.16 8.37
CA LEU A 6 -0.53 -16.99 8.39
C LEU A 6 0.53 -17.11 7.29
N PHE A 7 0.52 -16.19 6.34
CA PHE A 7 1.50 -16.11 5.26
C PHE A 7 2.11 -14.71 5.20
N TYR A 8 3.38 -14.58 5.56
CA TYR A 8 4.11 -13.31 5.55
C TYR A 8 5.22 -13.34 4.49
N LEU A 9 5.02 -12.63 3.38
CA LEU A 9 5.97 -12.50 2.26
C LEU A 9 6.22 -11.02 1.91
N PHE A 10 6.06 -10.13 2.89
CA PHE A 10 6.35 -8.70 2.79
C PHE A 10 7.84 -8.40 2.51
N TYR A 11 8.13 -7.28 1.83
CA TYR A 11 9.49 -6.80 1.49
C TYR A 11 10.36 -7.78 0.68
N SER A 12 9.75 -8.78 0.08
CA SER A 12 10.48 -9.84 -0.61
C SER A 12 11.09 -9.32 -1.92
N ARG A 13 10.44 -8.32 -2.55
CA ARG A 13 10.85 -7.71 -3.83
C ARG A 13 11.12 -8.71 -4.94
N PHE A 14 10.45 -9.86 -4.92
CA PHE A 14 10.49 -10.84 -6.00
C PHE A 14 9.12 -11.33 -6.42
N LEU A 15 8.09 -11.15 -5.58
CA LEU A 15 6.72 -11.43 -5.97
C LEU A 15 6.24 -10.35 -6.92
N SER A 16 5.84 -10.74 -8.13
CA SER A 16 5.49 -9.81 -9.19
C SER A 16 4.31 -10.28 -10.02
N GLY A 17 3.59 -9.34 -10.63
CA GLY A 17 2.44 -9.63 -11.48
C GLY A 17 1.16 -9.83 -10.69
N ALA A 18 0.14 -10.38 -11.34
CA ALA A 18 -1.16 -10.64 -10.71
C ALA A 18 -1.09 -11.78 -9.68
N ILE A 19 -1.90 -11.70 -8.63
CA ILE A 19 -2.14 -12.84 -7.73
C ILE A 19 -2.74 -14.00 -8.57
N PRO A 20 -2.19 -15.22 -8.52
CA PRO A 20 -2.72 -16.35 -9.29
C PRO A 20 -4.15 -16.74 -8.90
N ASP A 21 -4.95 -17.22 -9.85
CA ASP A 21 -6.34 -17.62 -9.61
C ASP A 21 -6.50 -18.80 -8.63
N ASP A 22 -5.45 -19.62 -8.49
CA ASP A 22 -5.40 -20.76 -7.56
C ASP A 22 -4.73 -20.42 -6.23
N PHE A 23 -4.45 -19.15 -5.97
CA PHE A 23 -3.86 -18.69 -4.71
C PHE A 23 -4.70 -19.16 -3.51
N LEU A 24 -4.08 -19.94 -2.62
CA LEU A 24 -4.68 -20.52 -1.41
C LEU A 24 -5.94 -21.38 -1.66
N LYS A 25 -6.13 -21.88 -2.88
CA LYS A 25 -7.28 -22.72 -3.26
C LYS A 25 -7.51 -23.91 -2.32
N SER A 26 -6.44 -24.59 -1.89
CA SER A 26 -6.54 -25.76 -1.01
C SER A 26 -7.00 -25.42 0.40
N ILE A 27 -6.59 -24.27 0.95
CA ILE A 27 -7.00 -23.83 2.29
C ILE A 27 -8.51 -23.60 2.32
N ARG A 28 -9.04 -22.95 1.28
CA ARG A 28 -10.47 -22.74 1.09
C ARG A 28 -11.26 -24.05 1.03
N GLU A 29 -10.74 -25.04 0.30
CA GLU A 29 -11.42 -26.33 0.09
C GLU A 29 -11.47 -27.17 1.38
N GLU A 30 -10.50 -27.00 2.27
CA GLU A 30 -10.44 -27.72 3.55
C GLU A 30 -11.31 -27.06 4.64
N ASP A 31 -11.25 -25.74 4.80
CA ASP A 31 -12.05 -25.01 5.79
C ASP A 31 -12.33 -23.56 5.34
N PRO A 32 -13.52 -23.27 4.78
CA PRO A 32 -13.87 -21.91 4.33
C PRO A 32 -14.12 -20.93 5.48
N SER A 33 -14.17 -21.40 6.74
CA SER A 33 -14.35 -20.54 7.92
C SER A 33 -13.03 -20.10 8.54
N VAL A 34 -11.90 -20.56 7.99
CA VAL A 34 -10.55 -20.26 8.46
C VAL A 34 -10.23 -18.77 8.24
N GLU A 35 -9.71 -18.11 9.27
CA GLU A 35 -9.17 -16.76 9.09
C GLU A 35 -7.81 -16.86 8.39
N VAL A 36 -7.75 -16.29 7.18
CA VAL A 36 -6.55 -16.24 6.36
C VAL A 36 -5.95 -14.85 6.44
N VAL A 37 -4.71 -14.76 6.92
CA VAL A 37 -3.93 -13.51 6.94
C VAL A 37 -2.76 -13.67 5.99
N VAL A 38 -2.67 -12.79 5.00
CA VAL A 38 -1.60 -12.77 4.01
C VAL A 38 -1.03 -11.36 3.95
N ASP A 39 0.27 -11.24 4.14
CA ASP A 39 0.99 -9.99 3.92
C ASP A 39 1.90 -10.12 2.71
N LEU A 40 1.53 -9.41 1.64
CA LEU A 40 2.26 -9.29 0.39
C LEU A 40 2.73 -7.85 0.15
N SER A 41 2.72 -6.99 1.17
CA SER A 41 3.17 -5.59 1.05
C SER A 41 4.62 -5.47 0.58
N ASP A 42 4.97 -4.31 0.00
CA ASP A 42 6.33 -4.01 -0.46
C ASP A 42 6.86 -5.05 -1.48
N ASN A 43 6.00 -5.45 -2.43
CA ASN A 43 6.32 -6.33 -3.56
C ASN A 43 5.92 -5.68 -4.90
N PHE A 44 6.10 -6.40 -6.01
CA PHE A 44 5.76 -5.94 -7.35
C PHE A 44 4.44 -6.53 -7.86
N ILE A 45 3.52 -6.85 -6.94
CA ILE A 45 2.19 -7.35 -7.30
C ILE A 45 1.42 -6.24 -8.03
N THR A 46 0.78 -6.58 -9.15
CA THR A 46 0.12 -5.60 -10.02
C THR A 46 -1.40 -5.61 -9.93
N ASP A 47 -1.99 -6.76 -9.55
CA ASP A 47 -3.43 -6.98 -9.60
C ASP A 47 -3.91 -8.00 -8.56
N LEU A 48 -5.13 -7.79 -8.06
CA LEU A 48 -5.88 -8.78 -7.30
C LEU A 48 -6.66 -9.67 -8.26
N SER A 49 -6.60 -10.99 -8.10
CA SER A 49 -7.46 -11.90 -8.85
C SER A 49 -8.89 -11.88 -8.30
N SER A 50 -9.87 -11.99 -9.20
CA SER A 50 -11.27 -12.17 -8.85
C SER A 50 -11.53 -13.51 -8.14
N SER A 51 -10.63 -14.49 -8.21
CA SER A 51 -10.78 -15.75 -7.47
C SER A 51 -10.79 -15.54 -5.94
N LEU A 52 -10.23 -14.42 -5.47
CA LEU A 52 -10.24 -14.03 -4.07
C LEU A 52 -11.65 -13.75 -3.53
N THR A 53 -12.63 -13.47 -4.41
CA THR A 53 -14.05 -13.30 -4.07
C THR A 53 -14.71 -14.58 -3.57
N THR A 54 -13.98 -15.70 -3.55
CA THR A 54 -14.44 -16.93 -2.92
C THR A 54 -14.21 -16.96 -1.41
N PHE A 55 -13.41 -16.03 -0.85
CA PHE A 55 -13.18 -15.91 0.58
C PHE A 55 -14.11 -14.85 1.17
N THR A 56 -14.97 -15.21 2.11
CA THR A 56 -15.83 -14.23 2.82
C THR A 56 -15.08 -13.47 3.92
N ASN A 57 -14.01 -14.06 4.45
CA ASN A 57 -13.14 -13.49 5.48
C ASN A 57 -11.67 -13.67 5.07
N MET A 58 -10.95 -12.57 4.89
CA MET A 58 -9.53 -12.57 4.59
C MET A 58 -8.90 -11.26 5.04
N ASN A 59 -7.67 -11.31 5.55
CA ASN A 59 -6.86 -10.13 5.80
C ASN A 59 -5.66 -10.15 4.86
N LEU A 60 -5.82 -9.51 3.70
CA LEU A 60 -4.79 -9.40 2.68
C LEU A 60 -4.17 -8.00 2.71
N VAL A 61 -2.87 -7.92 2.97
CA VAL A 61 -2.10 -6.67 2.98
C VAL A 61 -1.30 -6.57 1.69
N LEU A 62 -1.56 -5.53 0.90
CA LEU A 62 -0.95 -5.29 -0.42
C LEU A 62 -0.38 -3.87 -0.57
N VAL A 63 -0.28 -3.13 0.53
CA VAL A 63 0.16 -1.73 0.51
C VAL A 63 1.58 -1.60 -0.05
N ASP A 64 1.88 -0.44 -0.61
CA ASP A 64 3.16 -0.13 -1.26
C ASP A 64 3.63 -1.20 -2.27
N SER A 65 2.68 -1.76 -3.03
CA SER A 65 2.94 -2.61 -4.21
C SER A 65 2.58 -1.89 -5.51
N ASP A 66 2.86 -2.51 -6.66
CA ASP A 66 2.62 -1.96 -8.00
C ASP A 66 1.17 -2.12 -8.49
N ILE A 67 0.19 -2.09 -7.57
CA ILE A 67 -1.21 -2.35 -7.91
C ILE A 67 -1.75 -1.20 -8.77
N THR A 68 -2.20 -1.50 -9.99
CA THR A 68 -2.72 -0.50 -10.94
C THR A 68 -4.21 -0.62 -11.23
N SER A 69 -4.82 -1.74 -10.83
CA SER A 69 -6.25 -2.01 -10.98
C SER A 69 -6.98 -1.92 -9.64
N PRO A 70 -8.25 -1.48 -9.61
CA PRO A 70 -9.06 -1.52 -8.41
C PRO A 70 -9.25 -2.97 -7.92
N ALA A 71 -9.48 -3.13 -6.62
CA ALA A 71 -9.94 -4.41 -6.09
C ALA A 71 -11.27 -4.80 -6.76
N PRO A 72 -11.51 -6.10 -7.07
CA PRO A 72 -12.80 -6.57 -7.55
C PRO A 72 -13.94 -6.08 -6.65
N GLU A 73 -14.99 -5.51 -7.24
CA GLU A 73 -16.07 -4.86 -6.48
C GLU A 73 -16.79 -5.82 -5.54
N GLU A 74 -16.83 -7.11 -5.90
CA GLU A 74 -17.42 -8.18 -5.10
C GLU A 74 -16.72 -8.33 -3.75
N LEU A 75 -15.41 -8.04 -3.64
CA LEU A 75 -14.69 -8.07 -2.35
C LEU A 75 -15.19 -7.02 -1.35
N CYS A 76 -16.03 -6.10 -1.80
CA CYS A 76 -16.49 -4.94 -1.06
C CYS A 76 -18.01 -4.95 -0.83
N ASP A 77 -18.68 -6.02 -1.27
CA ASP A 77 -20.12 -6.20 -1.17
C ASP A 77 -20.57 -6.67 0.21
N THR A 78 -21.88 -6.91 0.36
CA THR A 78 -22.50 -7.34 1.61
C THR A 78 -22.09 -8.73 2.08
N ASP A 79 -21.53 -9.57 1.22
CA ASP A 79 -21.10 -10.93 1.54
C ASP A 79 -19.65 -10.98 2.03
N HIS A 80 -18.87 -9.92 1.76
CA HIS A 80 -17.43 -9.82 2.06
C HIS A 80 -17.11 -8.87 3.22
N THR A 81 -18.05 -8.69 4.14
CA THR A 81 -17.90 -7.73 5.27
C THR A 81 -16.69 -8.01 6.16
N GLY A 82 -16.24 -9.26 6.22
CA GLY A 82 -15.12 -9.74 7.03
C GLY A 82 -13.73 -9.43 6.46
N TRP A 83 -13.65 -8.86 5.25
CA TRP A 83 -12.39 -8.50 4.63
C TRP A 83 -11.64 -7.41 5.39
N THR A 84 -10.31 -7.54 5.39
CA THR A 84 -9.36 -6.63 6.05
C THR A 84 -9.69 -6.48 7.54
N ALA A 85 -9.83 -7.62 8.24
CA ALA A 85 -10.25 -7.68 9.64
C ALA A 85 -11.59 -6.97 9.90
N GLY A 86 -12.54 -7.13 8.98
CA GLY A 86 -13.87 -6.54 9.05
C GLY A 86 -13.96 -5.06 8.64
N MET A 87 -12.86 -4.45 8.19
CA MET A 87 -12.84 -3.03 7.86
C MET A 87 -13.75 -2.70 6.67
N VAL A 88 -13.86 -3.60 5.69
CA VAL A 88 -14.78 -3.46 4.56
C VAL A 88 -16.22 -3.26 5.03
N GLY A 89 -16.70 -4.12 5.93
CA GLY A 89 -18.03 -3.98 6.53
C GLY A 89 -18.18 -2.67 7.29
N GLN A 90 -17.20 -2.32 8.14
CA GLN A 90 -17.25 -1.12 8.97
C GLN A 90 -17.34 0.18 8.16
N VAL A 91 -16.53 0.33 7.09
CA VAL A 91 -16.57 1.57 6.27
C VAL A 91 -17.85 1.66 5.45
N ARG A 92 -18.36 0.52 4.95
CA ARG A 92 -19.62 0.48 4.21
C ARG A 92 -20.80 0.87 5.09
N ASP A 93 -20.92 0.25 6.25
CA ASP A 93 -22.00 0.51 7.21
C ASP A 93 -21.87 1.93 7.80
N GLY A 94 -20.65 2.49 7.82
CA GLY A 94 -20.36 3.88 8.13
C GLY A 94 -20.69 4.89 7.02
N GLY A 95 -21.20 4.45 5.87
CA GLY A 95 -21.65 5.30 4.77
C GLY A 95 -20.57 5.74 3.79
N ALA A 96 -19.43 5.04 3.73
CA ALA A 96 -18.40 5.32 2.73
C ALA A 96 -18.95 5.16 1.30
N LEU A 97 -18.55 6.08 0.41
CA LEU A 97 -18.97 6.03 -1.01
C LEU A 97 -18.42 4.80 -1.75
N ASN A 98 -17.25 4.31 -1.35
CA ASN A 98 -16.64 3.11 -1.90
C ASN A 98 -15.95 2.31 -0.79
N ALA A 99 -16.51 1.15 -0.45
CA ALA A 99 -15.98 0.28 0.59
C ALA A 99 -14.68 -0.44 0.18
N CYS A 100 -14.39 -0.57 -1.12
CA CYS A 100 -13.13 -1.15 -1.62
C CYS A 100 -11.90 -0.35 -1.21
N ASN A 101 -12.08 0.93 -0.88
CA ASN A 101 -10.98 1.74 -0.36
C ASN A 101 -10.46 1.18 0.98
N ALA A 102 -11.23 0.36 1.71
CA ALA A 102 -10.74 -0.34 2.90
C ALA A 102 -9.77 -1.50 2.59
N ILE A 103 -9.66 -1.91 1.33
CA ILE A 103 -8.63 -2.85 0.87
C ILE A 103 -7.36 -2.05 0.52
N LEU A 104 -7.48 -1.08 -0.40
CA LEU A 104 -6.39 -0.17 -0.78
C LEU A 104 -6.95 1.21 -1.12
N CYS A 105 -6.28 2.28 -0.68
CA CYS A 105 -6.58 3.63 -1.14
C CYS A 105 -6.39 3.75 -2.66
N PRO A 106 -7.23 4.53 -3.37
CA PRO A 106 -7.11 4.68 -4.82
C PRO A 106 -5.85 5.48 -5.23
N PRO A 107 -5.40 5.36 -6.49
CA PRO A 107 -4.36 6.21 -7.04
C PRO A 107 -4.71 7.69 -6.88
N GLY A 108 -3.68 8.52 -6.73
CA GLY A 108 -3.85 9.92 -6.40
C GLY A 108 -4.19 10.15 -4.92
N SER A 109 -4.12 9.12 -4.06
CA SER A 109 -4.41 9.25 -2.64
C SER A 109 -3.54 8.36 -1.76
N TYR A 110 -3.41 8.71 -0.49
CA TYR A 110 -2.61 7.98 0.49
C TYR A 110 -3.17 8.13 1.90
N ASN A 111 -2.77 7.23 2.78
CA ASN A 111 -2.68 7.50 4.21
C ASN A 111 -1.64 6.55 4.81
N LYS A 112 -1.26 6.74 6.08
CA LYS A 112 -0.26 5.90 6.75
C LYS A 112 -0.53 4.38 6.72
N ASP A 113 -1.79 3.98 6.50
CA ASP A 113 -2.21 2.59 6.51
C ASP A 113 -2.41 2.03 5.09
N GLY A 114 -2.29 2.87 4.05
CA GLY A 114 -2.54 2.56 2.65
C GLY A 114 -3.99 2.17 2.34
N ARG A 115 -4.93 2.38 3.27
CA ARG A 115 -6.33 1.96 3.14
C ARG A 115 -7.27 2.79 4.00
N LEU A 116 -8.51 2.93 3.56
CA LEU A 116 -9.59 3.61 4.28
C LEU A 116 -9.95 2.84 5.55
N SER A 117 -10.17 3.56 6.64
CA SER A 117 -10.82 3.05 7.84
C SER A 117 -11.88 4.01 8.34
N VAL A 118 -12.62 3.62 9.37
CA VAL A 118 -13.62 4.47 10.02
C VAL A 118 -13.04 5.75 10.63
N THR A 119 -11.73 5.80 10.90
CA THR A 119 -11.05 6.98 11.49
C THR A 119 -10.07 7.66 10.55
N THR A 120 -9.65 7.00 9.46
CA THR A 120 -8.57 7.47 8.60
C THR A 120 -9.00 7.41 7.13
N GLY A 121 -9.15 8.58 6.52
CA GLY A 121 -9.47 8.73 5.10
C GLY A 121 -8.26 8.55 4.18
N CYS A 122 -8.50 8.37 2.88
CA CYS A 122 -7.47 8.46 1.85
C CYS A 122 -7.33 9.93 1.44
N ASN A 123 -6.21 10.57 1.79
CA ASN A 123 -5.92 11.97 1.51
C ASN A 123 -5.33 12.13 0.10
N VAL A 124 -5.58 13.25 -0.55
CA VAL A 124 -5.06 13.52 -1.90
C VAL A 124 -3.52 13.50 -1.92
N CYS A 125 -2.96 12.81 -2.91
CA CYS A 125 -1.54 12.64 -3.16
C CYS A 125 -1.26 12.32 -4.64
N THR A 126 -0.99 13.33 -5.47
CA THR A 126 -0.76 13.20 -6.92
C THR A 126 0.45 12.35 -7.35
N SER A 127 1.40 12.09 -6.45
CA SER A 127 2.61 11.28 -6.61
C SER A 127 2.35 9.81 -6.36
N CYS A 128 1.27 9.49 -5.65
CA CYS A 128 0.79 8.12 -5.54
C CYS A 128 0.11 7.72 -6.85
N THR A 129 0.75 6.87 -7.64
CA THR A 129 0.24 6.43 -8.94
C THR A 129 -0.38 5.03 -8.91
N THR A 130 -0.20 4.31 -7.80
CA THR A 130 -0.70 2.96 -7.56
C THR A 130 -1.75 2.96 -6.46
N PHE A 131 -2.46 1.85 -6.30
CA PHE A 131 -3.34 1.66 -5.16
C PHE A 131 -2.53 1.37 -3.90
N GLY A 132 -2.94 1.96 -2.77
CA GLY A 132 -2.45 1.59 -1.45
C GLY A 132 -1.13 2.21 -1.00
N CYS A 133 -0.78 3.40 -1.49
CA CYS A 133 0.40 4.11 -1.00
C CYS A 133 0.28 4.46 0.49
N THR A 134 1.33 4.18 1.26
CA THR A 134 1.40 4.53 2.68
C THR A 134 2.03 5.89 2.95
N SER A 135 2.67 6.46 1.94
CA SER A 135 3.39 7.73 2.01
C SER A 135 3.06 8.63 0.83
N CYS A 136 3.33 9.94 0.98
CA CYS A 136 3.09 10.93 -0.07
C CYS A 136 4.27 11.87 -0.24
N ILE A 137 4.62 12.15 -1.50
CA ILE A 137 5.73 13.06 -1.85
C ILE A 137 5.19 14.43 -2.31
N ASP A 138 3.88 14.58 -2.59
CA ASP A 138 3.25 15.87 -2.97
C ASP A 138 2.94 16.79 -1.80
N GLU A 139 3.40 16.43 -0.60
CA GLU A 139 3.63 17.45 0.41
C GLU A 139 4.69 18.41 -0.14
N THR A 140 4.22 19.36 -0.96
CA THR A 140 4.90 20.62 -1.17
C THR A 140 5.33 21.06 0.23
N PRO A 141 6.64 21.21 0.48
CA PRO A 141 7.09 21.52 1.81
C PRO A 141 6.57 22.92 2.13
N THR A 142 5.42 23.01 2.79
CA THR A 142 4.94 24.24 3.42
C THR A 142 5.91 24.70 4.51
N ASN A 143 6.93 23.89 4.81
CA ASN A 143 8.21 24.30 5.37
C ASN A 143 9.34 23.72 4.51
N GLY A 144 10.18 24.58 3.93
CA GLY A 144 11.36 24.24 3.12
C GLY A 144 11.92 22.85 3.38
N ASN A 145 11.73 21.98 2.39
CA ASN A 145 12.11 20.59 2.25
C ASN A 145 13.01 20.03 3.39
N LYS A 146 12.41 19.41 4.42
CA LYS A 146 13.13 18.69 5.49
C LYS A 146 14.11 17.66 4.93
N VAL A 147 13.79 17.04 3.79
CA VAL A 147 14.71 16.13 3.10
C VAL A 147 15.93 16.90 2.60
N CYS A 148 15.77 18.08 1.99
CA CYS A 148 16.92 18.92 1.66
C CYS A 148 17.71 19.34 2.90
N GLU A 149 17.05 19.67 4.01
CA GLU A 149 17.75 20.01 5.26
C GLU A 149 18.57 18.83 5.80
N ILE A 150 17.98 17.63 5.84
CA ILE A 150 18.64 16.39 6.26
C ILE A 150 19.81 16.06 5.33
N LEU A 151 19.61 16.15 4.02
CA LEU A 151 20.66 15.88 3.05
C LEU A 151 21.77 16.95 3.10
N ASN A 152 21.45 18.21 3.39
CA ASN A 152 22.45 19.26 3.59
C ASN A 152 23.26 19.04 4.88
N LYS A 153 22.58 18.61 5.95
CA LYS A 153 23.22 18.21 7.22
C LYS A 153 24.14 17.02 7.01
N LEU A 154 23.68 16.00 6.27
CA LEU A 154 24.48 14.83 5.90
C LEU A 154 25.70 15.27 5.10
N PHE A 155 25.51 15.95 3.96
CA PHE A 155 26.57 16.47 3.10
C PHE A 155 27.62 17.28 3.88
N THR A 156 27.19 18.13 4.81
CA THR A 156 28.12 18.90 5.64
C THR A 156 28.87 18.03 6.64
N LYS A 157 28.20 17.05 7.27
CA LYS A 157 28.79 16.20 8.32
C LYS A 157 29.83 15.22 7.82
N ILE A 158 29.67 14.71 6.60
CA ILE A 158 30.58 13.72 6.02
C ILE A 158 31.51 14.32 4.95
N SER A 159 31.77 15.62 5.07
CA SER A 159 32.67 16.37 4.20
C SER A 159 32.34 16.25 2.71
N GLY A 160 31.07 16.33 2.33
CA GLY A 160 30.58 16.16 0.96
C GLY A 160 31.23 17.08 -0.08
N ARG A 161 31.85 18.19 0.35
CA ARG A 161 32.71 19.02 -0.52
C ARG A 161 33.92 18.27 -1.10
N THR A 162 34.35 17.16 -0.51
CA THR A 162 35.46 16.33 -1.01
C THR A 162 35.01 15.19 -1.91
N TRP A 163 33.70 15.04 -2.12
CA TRP A 163 33.17 14.02 -3.01
C TRP A 163 33.51 14.32 -4.46
N TYR A 164 33.70 13.25 -5.23
CA TYR A 164 33.96 13.33 -6.66
C TYR A 164 32.89 14.16 -7.39
N ASN A 165 31.62 13.93 -7.03
CA ASN A 165 30.48 14.73 -7.48
C ASN A 165 29.87 15.46 -6.27
N ASN A 166 30.07 16.77 -6.20
CA ASN A 166 29.60 17.62 -5.09
C ASN A 166 28.72 18.80 -5.57
N GLY A 167 28.36 18.82 -6.86
CA GLY A 167 27.57 19.88 -7.48
C GLY A 167 26.15 19.97 -6.93
N ASN A 168 25.61 21.19 -6.88
CA ASN A 168 24.21 21.50 -6.56
C ASN A 168 23.68 21.07 -5.18
N TRP A 169 24.45 20.34 -4.35
CA TRP A 169 24.05 19.85 -3.03
C TRP A 169 23.55 20.94 -2.07
N LEU A 170 24.12 22.15 -2.14
CA LEU A 170 23.77 23.29 -1.29
C LEU A 170 23.09 24.42 -2.08
N VAL A 171 22.79 24.22 -3.36
CA VAL A 171 22.18 25.24 -4.23
C VAL A 171 20.67 25.08 -4.22
N VAL A 172 19.97 26.09 -3.73
CA VAL A 172 18.50 26.07 -3.64
C VAL A 172 17.90 26.05 -5.05
N GLY A 173 16.96 25.12 -5.28
CA GLY A 173 16.23 25.02 -6.54
C GLY A 173 16.98 24.38 -7.70
N LYS A 174 18.14 23.76 -7.45
CA LYS A 174 18.87 22.94 -8.44
C LYS A 174 18.78 21.46 -8.10
N ASP A 175 18.64 20.62 -9.13
CA ASP A 175 18.72 19.18 -8.99
C ASP A 175 20.15 18.78 -8.59
N ARG A 176 20.27 17.87 -7.62
CA ARG A 176 21.54 17.37 -7.09
C ARG A 176 22.16 16.30 -8.00
N CYS A 177 21.37 15.76 -8.93
CA CYS A 177 21.76 14.78 -9.93
C CYS A 177 22.05 15.40 -11.31
N ASP A 178 21.85 16.71 -11.47
CA ASP A 178 22.30 17.45 -12.66
C ASP A 178 23.82 17.70 -12.54
N TYR A 179 24.61 16.99 -13.35
CA TYR A 179 26.07 17.09 -13.46
C TYR A 179 26.50 17.55 -14.86
#